data_AF-A0A183ED20-F1
#
_entry.id   AF-A0A183ED20-F1
#
_cell.length_a   1.000
_cell.length_b   1.000
_cell.length_c   1.000
_cell.angle_alpha   90.00
_cell.angle_beta   90.00
_cell.angle_gamma   90.00
#
_symmetry.space_group_name_H-M   'P 1'
#
loop_
_entity.id
_entity.type
_entity.pdbx_description
1 polymer ?
#
loop_
_entity_poly.entity_id
_entity_poly.type
_entity_poly.pdbx_seq_one_letter_code
_entity_poly.pdbx_strand_id
1 'polypeptide(L)'
;MLDYLRNLPAKAFERGMFGRGGVDTNKVGLDLAPVIDGYFLPKPIAELRKETPVKSCMVGACQHESLVFAALLPSAFTARGMDKLLRTYIPEDKYPNCEQLRDKAREYYLNDVDTANKLSVAKAYDKSRQQLRIILFFSGATHCTEISYIFGVSIIFSFKYTKMDEQVKHMTGKLWTNFAKFGYTRFVH
;
A
#
# COMPACT_ATOMS: atom_id res chain seq x y z
N MET A 1 -3.85 -24.81 24.56
CA MET A 1 -4.14 -24.21 23.23
C MET A 1 -2.91 -24.22 22.34
N LEU A 2 -1.84 -23.49 22.67
CA LEU A 2 -0.64 -23.37 21.81
C LEU A 2 -0.02 -24.73 21.44
N ASP A 3 0.02 -25.69 22.36
CA ASP A 3 0.63 -27.00 22.11
C ASP A 3 -0.17 -27.86 21.12
N TYR A 4 -1.49 -27.65 21.05
CA TYR A 4 -2.31 -28.22 19.97
C TYR A 4 -1.99 -27.55 18.63
N LEU A 5 -1.88 -26.21 18.59
CA LEU A 5 -1.59 -25.48 17.36
C LEU A 5 -0.20 -25.82 16.80
N ARG A 6 0.80 -26.03 17.66
CA ARG A 6 2.17 -26.46 17.28
C ARG A 6 2.22 -27.83 16.60
N ASN A 7 1.24 -28.69 16.84
CA ASN A 7 1.15 -30.01 16.20
C ASN A 7 0.41 -29.99 14.85
N LEU A 8 -0.16 -28.86 14.44
CA LEU A 8 -0.79 -28.70 13.13
C LEU A 8 0.26 -28.29 12.07
N PRO A 9 0.15 -28.77 10.83
CA PRO A 9 1.09 -28.41 9.76
C PRO A 9 1.00 -26.91 9.43
N ALA A 10 2.13 -26.26 9.17
CA ALA A 10 2.20 -24.81 8.88
C ALA A 10 1.22 -24.34 7.79
N LYS A 11 0.96 -25.19 6.79
CA LYS A 11 -0.01 -24.94 5.71
C LYS A 11 -1.46 -24.75 6.18
N ALA A 12 -1.82 -25.23 7.37
CA ALA A 12 -3.13 -24.98 7.98
C ALA A 12 -3.28 -23.53 8.48
N PHE A 13 -2.17 -22.83 8.72
CA PHE A 13 -2.11 -21.42 9.13
C PHE A 13 -1.75 -20.47 7.99
N GLU A 14 -1.32 -20.99 6.84
CA GLU A 14 -0.88 -20.21 5.69
C GLU A 14 -2.00 -19.32 5.17
N ARG A 15 -1.73 -18.02 5.09
CA ARG A 15 -2.60 -17.02 4.48
C ARG A 15 -1.84 -16.25 3.42
N GLY A 16 -1.91 -16.73 2.18
CA GLY A 16 -1.25 -16.11 1.03
C GLY A 16 -2.03 -14.94 0.44
N MET A 17 -1.31 -13.98 -0.13
CA MET A 17 -1.90 -12.87 -0.92
C MET A 17 -2.70 -13.38 -2.14
N PHE A 18 -2.37 -14.58 -2.62
CA PHE A 18 -3.12 -15.31 -3.64
C PHE A 18 -3.70 -16.59 -3.01
N GLY A 19 -5.02 -16.74 -3.00
CA GLY A 19 -5.70 -17.94 -2.47
C GLY A 19 -6.61 -17.69 -1.27
N ARG A 20 -6.72 -18.67 -0.37
CA ARG A 20 -7.68 -18.67 0.76
C ARG A 20 -7.32 -17.62 1.83
N GLY A 21 -7.90 -16.41 1.69
CA GLY A 21 -8.14 -15.52 2.84
C GLY A 21 -6.97 -14.69 3.35
N GLY A 22 -5.95 -14.39 2.52
CA GLY A 22 -4.86 -13.47 2.89
C GLY A 22 -5.29 -12.02 3.12
N VAL A 23 -6.36 -11.58 2.46
CA VAL A 23 -6.99 -10.26 2.69
C VAL A 23 -8.48 -10.47 2.90
N ASP A 24 -8.93 -10.33 4.15
CA ASP A 24 -10.35 -10.38 4.50
C ASP A 24 -11.00 -9.02 4.22
N THR A 25 -11.65 -8.91 3.07
CA THR A 25 -12.33 -7.68 2.60
C THR A 25 -13.52 -7.23 3.45
N ASN A 26 -13.82 -7.91 4.57
CA ASN A 26 -14.88 -7.51 5.51
C ASN A 26 -14.32 -6.79 6.75
N LYS A 27 -13.00 -6.73 6.95
CA LYS A 27 -12.36 -6.01 8.04
C LYS A 27 -11.25 -5.07 7.58
N VAL A 28 -10.88 -4.12 8.44
CA VAL A 28 -9.72 -3.26 8.25
C VAL A 28 -8.48 -3.95 8.81
N GLY A 29 -7.39 -3.95 8.05
CA GLY A 29 -6.08 -4.43 8.48
C GLY A 29 -5.77 -5.90 8.12
N LEU A 30 -4.66 -6.40 8.66
CA LEU A 30 -4.17 -7.77 8.46
C LEU A 30 -4.47 -8.60 9.71
N ASP A 31 -4.85 -9.88 9.53
CA ASP A 31 -5.05 -10.83 10.64
C ASP A 31 -3.78 -11.04 11.49
N LEU A 32 -2.61 -10.92 10.85
CA LEU A 32 -1.30 -11.04 11.47
C LEU A 32 -0.53 -9.74 11.24
N ALA A 33 -0.38 -8.95 12.30
CA ALA A 33 0.33 -7.68 12.31
C ALA A 33 1.10 -7.51 13.63
N PRO A 34 2.13 -6.63 13.71
CA PRO A 34 2.80 -6.33 14.96
C PRO A 34 1.82 -5.80 16.03
N VAL A 35 1.98 -6.28 17.26
CA VAL A 35 1.18 -5.88 18.43
C VAL A 35 2.08 -5.25 19.50
N ILE A 36 1.49 -4.48 20.42
CA ILE A 36 2.19 -4.01 21.61
C ILE A 36 2.37 -5.20 22.55
N ASP A 37 3.60 -5.67 22.72
CA ASP A 37 3.95 -6.93 23.39
C ASP A 37 4.75 -6.73 24.69
N GLY A 38 5.12 -5.49 25.02
CA GLY A 38 5.99 -5.18 26.16
C GLY A 38 7.48 -5.46 25.93
N TYR A 39 7.87 -5.97 24.76
CA TYR A 39 9.24 -6.41 24.45
C TYR A 39 9.77 -5.83 23.13
N PHE A 40 9.27 -6.28 21.97
CA PHE A 40 9.68 -5.75 20.67
C PHE A 40 9.01 -4.40 20.37
N LEU A 41 7.73 -4.26 20.70
CA LEU A 41 6.97 -3.01 20.70
C LEU A 41 6.42 -2.77 22.11
N PRO A 42 7.19 -2.14 23.01
CA PRO A 42 6.81 -2.05 24.41
C PRO A 42 5.65 -1.07 24.69
N LYS A 43 5.35 -0.15 23.76
CA LYS A 43 4.28 0.87 23.89
C LYS A 43 3.90 1.45 22.51
N PRO A 44 2.87 2.32 22.41
CA PRO A 44 2.45 2.89 21.13
C PRO A 44 3.57 3.62 20.38
N ILE A 45 3.59 3.49 19.04
CA ILE A 45 4.57 4.13 18.16
C ILE A 45 4.64 5.66 18.37
N ALA A 46 3.53 6.30 18.73
CA ALA A 46 3.46 7.74 19.00
C ALA A 46 4.25 8.17 20.26
N GLU A 47 4.44 7.28 21.23
CA GLU A 47 5.27 7.53 22.41
C GLU A 47 6.73 7.18 22.13
N LEU A 48 7.00 6.03 21.50
CA LEU A 48 8.35 5.63 21.08
C LEU A 48 9.04 6.70 20.21
N ARG A 49 8.30 7.38 19.34
CA ARG A 49 8.79 8.49 18.51
C ARG A 49 9.21 9.75 19.30
N LYS A 50 8.71 9.95 20.52
CA LYS A 50 9.11 11.09 21.39
C LYS A 50 10.43 10.82 22.12
N GLU A 51 10.72 9.55 22.38
CA GLU A 51 11.88 9.11 23.16
C GLU A 51 13.07 8.71 22.29
N THR A 52 12.82 8.34 21.03
CA THR A 52 13.87 7.92 20.09
C THR A 52 14.48 9.14 19.38
N PRO A 53 15.82 9.26 19.28
CA PRO A 53 16.43 10.32 18.47
C PRO A 53 16.00 10.20 17.00
N VAL A 54 15.71 11.33 16.37
CA VAL A 54 15.35 11.41 14.95
C VAL A 54 16.52 10.89 14.12
N LYS A 55 16.27 9.85 13.31
CA LYS A 55 17.23 9.31 12.36
C LYS A 55 16.90 9.84 10.97
N SER A 56 17.93 10.14 10.17
CA SER A 56 17.75 10.36 8.73
C SER A 56 17.03 9.15 8.13
N CYS A 57 15.97 9.41 7.38
CA CYS A 57 15.13 8.38 6.78
C CYS A 57 14.81 8.78 5.34
N MET A 58 15.05 7.88 4.40
CA MET A 58 14.58 8.03 3.03
C MET A 58 13.26 7.28 2.91
N VAL A 59 12.19 8.00 2.59
CA VAL A 59 10.85 7.47 2.39
C VAL A 59 10.32 7.90 1.03
N GLY A 60 9.48 7.06 0.43
CA GLY A 60 8.79 7.33 -0.81
C GLY A 60 7.54 6.47 -0.91
N ALA A 61 6.68 6.81 -1.86
CA ALA A 61 5.54 6.00 -2.27
C ALA A 61 5.48 6.05 -3.80
N CYS A 62 5.00 4.98 -4.40
CA CYS A 62 4.68 4.95 -5.80
C CYS A 62 3.44 5.81 -6.09
N GLN A 63 3.39 6.42 -7.28
CA GLN A 63 2.30 7.32 -7.66
C GLN A 63 0.94 6.63 -7.60
N HIS A 64 0.90 5.33 -7.91
CA HIS A 64 -0.29 4.49 -8.04
C HIS A 64 -0.26 3.26 -7.11
N GLU A 65 0.07 3.43 -5.83
CA GLU A 65 0.13 2.36 -4.81
C GLU A 65 -1.10 1.44 -4.85
N SER A 66 -2.31 2.00 -4.91
CA SER A 66 -3.55 1.25 -4.72
C SER A 66 -3.88 0.31 -5.88
N LEU A 67 -3.29 0.56 -7.05
CA LEU A 67 -3.73 -0.02 -8.32
C LEU A 67 -3.38 -1.51 -8.47
N VAL A 68 -2.32 -1.99 -7.84
CA VAL A 68 -2.02 -3.43 -7.77
C VAL A 68 -3.21 -4.18 -7.15
N PHE A 69 -3.82 -3.62 -6.10
CA PHE A 69 -5.00 -4.21 -5.49
C PHE A 69 -6.26 -4.10 -6.36
N ALA A 70 -6.34 -3.14 -7.28
CA ALA A 70 -7.41 -3.09 -8.28
C ALA A 70 -7.31 -4.23 -9.32
N ALA A 71 -6.10 -4.64 -9.68
CA ALA A 71 -5.87 -5.81 -10.53
C ALA A 71 -6.13 -7.13 -9.78
N LEU A 72 -5.72 -7.21 -8.50
CA LEU A 72 -5.85 -8.43 -7.69
C LEU A 72 -7.25 -8.64 -7.08
N LEU A 73 -7.98 -7.56 -6.77
CA LEU A 73 -9.29 -7.57 -6.11
C LEU A 73 -10.31 -6.69 -6.89
N PRO A 74 -10.59 -6.98 -8.17
CA PRO A 74 -11.36 -6.08 -9.05
C PRO A 74 -12.81 -5.82 -8.61
N SER A 75 -13.38 -6.62 -7.71
CA SER A 75 -14.70 -6.38 -7.12
C SER A 75 -14.70 -5.24 -6.10
N ALA A 76 -13.60 -5.04 -5.36
CA ALA A 76 -13.46 -3.96 -4.38
C ALA A 76 -13.36 -2.57 -5.06
N PHE A 77 -12.78 -2.51 -6.26
CA PHE A 77 -12.56 -1.27 -7.02
C PHE A 77 -13.74 -0.94 -7.96
N THR A 78 -14.96 -1.07 -7.43
CA THR A 78 -16.23 -0.64 -8.07
C THR A 78 -16.96 0.32 -7.14
N ALA A 79 -17.97 1.06 -7.62
CA ALA A 79 -18.77 1.94 -6.74
C ALA A 79 -19.38 1.19 -5.54
N ARG A 80 -19.98 0.01 -5.78
CA ARG A 80 -20.49 -0.88 -4.72
C ARG A 80 -19.38 -1.41 -3.81
N GLY A 81 -18.20 -1.66 -4.36
CA GLY A 81 -17.00 -2.03 -3.60
C GLY A 81 -16.53 -0.90 -2.69
N MET A 82 -16.62 0.35 -3.16
CA MET A 82 -16.35 1.54 -2.35
C MET A 82 -17.36 1.69 -1.22
N ASP A 83 -18.66 1.51 -1.49
CA ASP A 83 -19.68 1.49 -0.44
C ASP A 83 -19.39 0.44 0.63
N LYS A 84 -18.96 -0.76 0.23
CA LYS A 84 -18.56 -1.83 1.16
C LYS A 84 -17.35 -1.39 1.99
N LEU A 85 -16.29 -0.89 1.36
CA LEU A 85 -15.09 -0.42 2.05
C LEU A 85 -15.39 0.74 3.00
N LEU A 86 -16.18 1.74 2.59
CA LEU A 86 -16.57 2.87 3.42
C LEU A 86 -17.40 2.42 4.64
N ARG A 87 -18.29 1.43 4.50
CA ARG A 87 -18.99 0.81 5.64
C ARG A 87 -18.02 0.08 6.58
N THR A 88 -16.99 -0.57 6.07
CA THR A 88 -15.96 -1.30 6.85
C THR A 88 -15.00 -0.35 7.58
N TYR A 89 -14.60 0.76 6.96
CA TYR A 89 -13.70 1.76 7.56
C TYR A 89 -14.41 2.80 8.44
N ILE A 90 -15.67 3.09 8.14
CA ILE A 90 -16.55 4.02 8.87
C ILE A 90 -17.79 3.25 9.34
N PRO A 91 -17.66 2.31 10.30
CA PRO A 91 -18.79 1.54 10.80
C PRO A 91 -19.62 2.37 11.80
N GLU A 92 -20.85 1.92 12.02
CA GLU A 92 -21.94 2.71 12.63
C GLU A 92 -21.84 2.73 14.17
N ASP A 93 -21.25 1.68 14.73
CA ASP A 93 -20.88 1.53 16.14
C ASP A 93 -19.82 2.55 16.59
N LYS A 94 -18.91 2.93 15.68
CA LYS A 94 -17.76 3.79 15.97
C LYS A 94 -17.99 5.26 15.62
N TYR A 95 -18.85 5.54 14.64
CA TYR A 95 -19.07 6.90 14.11
C TYR A 95 -20.57 7.24 14.09
N PRO A 96 -21.09 8.00 15.07
CA PRO A 96 -22.51 8.41 15.10
C PRO A 96 -22.97 9.21 13.86
N ASN A 97 -22.02 9.85 13.17
CA ASN A 97 -22.23 10.58 11.91
C ASN A 97 -21.70 9.81 10.69
N CYS A 98 -21.67 8.47 10.75
CA CYS A 98 -21.10 7.61 9.71
C CYS A 98 -21.63 7.89 8.30
N GLU A 99 -22.93 8.15 8.12
CA GLU A 99 -23.50 8.45 6.80
C GLU A 99 -22.89 9.71 6.19
N GLN A 100 -22.88 10.83 6.92
CA GLN A 100 -22.28 12.09 6.48
C GLN A 100 -20.78 11.95 6.18
N LEU A 101 -20.06 11.13 6.94
CA LEU A 101 -18.63 10.85 6.70
C LEU A 101 -18.42 9.98 5.45
N ARG A 102 -19.28 8.97 5.23
CA ARG A 102 -19.27 8.13 4.02
C ARG A 102 -19.60 8.97 2.77
N ASP A 103 -20.57 9.87 2.85
CA ASP A 103 -20.94 10.77 1.74
C ASP A 103 -19.83 11.76 1.41
N LYS A 104 -19.24 12.42 2.40
CA LYS A 104 -18.06 13.28 2.19
C LYS A 104 -16.87 12.52 1.60
N ALA A 105 -16.67 11.27 1.99
CA ALA A 105 -15.64 10.43 1.39
C ALA A 105 -15.95 10.06 -0.07
N ARG A 106 -17.21 9.72 -0.39
CA ARG A 106 -17.66 9.51 -1.77
C ARG A 106 -17.45 10.75 -2.62
N GLU A 107 -17.91 11.91 -2.15
CA GLU A 107 -17.73 13.20 -2.82
C GLU A 107 -16.23 13.47 -3.10
N TYR A 108 -15.39 13.39 -2.06
CA TYR A 108 -13.96 13.68 -2.19
C TYR A 108 -13.22 12.75 -3.17
N TYR A 109 -13.60 11.47 -3.26
CA TYR A 109 -12.94 10.51 -4.15
C TYR A 109 -13.59 10.35 -5.53
N LEU A 110 -14.93 10.40 -5.63
CA LEU A 110 -15.69 10.12 -6.86
C LEU A 110 -16.21 11.38 -7.58
N ASN A 111 -16.00 12.59 -7.06
CA ASN A 111 -16.30 13.80 -7.83
C ASN A 111 -15.54 13.81 -9.18
N ASP A 112 -16.29 14.06 -10.25
CA ASP A 112 -15.87 14.04 -11.65
C ASP A 112 -15.38 12.67 -12.16
N VAL A 113 -15.79 11.58 -11.51
CA VAL A 113 -15.42 10.20 -11.88
C VAL A 113 -16.61 9.50 -12.52
N ASP A 114 -16.46 9.04 -13.76
CA ASP A 114 -17.37 8.06 -14.35
C ASP A 114 -17.35 6.77 -13.50
N THR A 115 -18.45 6.52 -12.79
CA THR A 115 -18.62 5.37 -11.89
C THR A 115 -19.03 4.09 -12.61
N ALA A 116 -19.46 4.16 -13.88
CA ALA A 116 -19.72 2.99 -14.71
C ALA A 116 -18.41 2.36 -15.21
N ASN A 117 -17.36 3.17 -15.39
CA ASN A 117 -16.05 2.72 -15.80
C ASN A 117 -15.17 2.31 -14.60
N LYS A 118 -14.81 1.02 -14.55
CA LYS A 118 -13.99 0.45 -13.46
C LYS A 118 -12.59 1.07 -13.37
N LEU A 119 -12.02 1.52 -14.49
CA LEU A 119 -10.66 2.06 -14.53
C LEU A 119 -10.59 3.50 -13.97
N SER A 120 -11.62 4.32 -14.20
CA SER A 120 -11.75 5.64 -13.59
C SER A 120 -12.03 5.52 -12.10
N VAL A 121 -12.89 4.58 -11.67
CA VAL A 121 -13.09 4.27 -10.24
C VAL A 121 -11.78 3.79 -9.59
N ALA A 122 -11.03 2.88 -10.22
CA ALA A 122 -9.74 2.44 -9.68
C ALA A 122 -8.71 3.59 -9.56
N LYS A 123 -8.70 4.54 -10.50
CA LYS A 123 -7.88 5.77 -10.43
C LYS A 123 -8.38 6.77 -9.40
N ALA A 124 -9.66 6.73 -9.02
CA ALA A 124 -10.25 7.59 -8.00
C ALA A 124 -9.78 7.23 -6.59
N TYR A 125 -9.66 5.91 -6.29
CA TYR A 125 -8.99 5.43 -5.08
C TYR A 125 -7.56 5.96 -4.96
N ASP A 126 -6.93 6.22 -6.10
CA ASP A 126 -5.53 6.59 -6.20
C ASP A 126 -5.29 8.11 -6.12
N LYS A 127 -6.23 8.89 -6.68
CA LYS A 127 -6.41 10.34 -6.47
C LYS A 127 -6.43 10.73 -4.97
N SER A 128 -6.68 9.77 -4.07
CA SER A 128 -6.62 9.94 -2.62
C SER A 128 -5.22 10.24 -2.04
N ARG A 129 -4.12 10.00 -2.77
CA ARG A 129 -2.76 10.11 -2.21
C ARG A 129 -1.76 11.00 -2.93
N GLN A 130 -1.95 11.39 -4.19
CA GLN A 130 -1.25 12.56 -4.75
C GLN A 130 -1.88 13.07 -6.05
N GLN A 131 -1.81 14.38 -6.27
CA GLN A 131 -1.99 14.97 -7.60
C GLN A 131 -0.77 14.62 -8.48
N LEU A 132 -0.99 13.92 -9.62
CA LEU A 132 -0.30 13.98 -10.93
C LEU A 132 -0.67 12.73 -11.79
N ARG A 133 -0.28 12.64 -13.09
CA ARG A 133 -0.96 11.90 -14.20
C ARG A 133 -0.06 10.81 -14.88
N ILE A 134 -0.50 9.75 -15.63
CA ILE A 134 -1.82 9.10 -15.93
C ILE A 134 -1.67 7.74 -16.75
N ILE A 135 -2.79 6.98 -16.88
CA ILE A 135 -3.18 5.81 -17.75
C ILE A 135 -3.13 4.32 -17.26
N LEU A 136 -2.54 3.32 -17.94
CA LEU A 136 -2.24 1.89 -17.57
C LEU A 136 -2.09 0.99 -18.82
N PHE A 137 -0.90 0.72 -19.36
CA PHE A 137 -0.26 1.80 -20.11
C PHE A 137 0.16 2.97 -19.21
N PHE A 138 0.85 2.74 -18.09
CA PHE A 138 0.93 3.75 -17.03
C PHE A 138 2.21 4.56 -17.08
N SER A 139 2.06 5.88 -17.20
CA SER A 139 3.06 6.86 -16.76
C SER A 139 2.91 7.08 -15.25
N GLY A 140 3.11 6.03 -14.47
CA GLY A 140 3.03 6.08 -13.02
C GLY A 140 3.30 4.72 -12.38
N ALA A 141 4.23 4.71 -11.44
CA ALA A 141 4.67 3.51 -10.73
C ALA A 141 3.59 3.02 -9.76
N THR A 142 3.46 1.71 -9.56
CA THR A 142 2.52 1.08 -8.61
C THR A 142 3.26 0.36 -7.48
N HIS A 143 2.53 -0.15 -6.48
CA HIS A 143 3.12 -0.87 -5.33
C HIS A 143 4.21 -1.89 -5.75
N CYS A 144 5.36 -1.84 -5.10
CA CYS A 144 6.55 -2.68 -5.34
C CYS A 144 7.20 -2.58 -6.73
N THR A 145 6.77 -1.69 -7.63
CA THR A 145 7.45 -1.56 -8.95
C THR A 145 8.84 -0.94 -8.82
N GLU A 146 9.02 -0.04 -7.85
CA GLU A 146 10.27 0.62 -7.50
C GLU A 146 11.35 -0.36 -6.99
N ILE A 147 10.96 -1.46 -6.33
CA ILE A 147 11.87 -2.54 -5.89
C ILE A 147 12.69 -3.05 -7.07
N SER A 148 12.09 -3.13 -8.26
CA SER A 148 12.78 -3.55 -9.49
C SER A 148 13.92 -2.61 -9.89
N TYR A 149 13.78 -1.30 -9.66
CA TYR A 149 14.83 -0.31 -9.95
C TYR A 149 15.87 -0.20 -8.83
N ILE A 150 15.57 -0.71 -7.63
CA ILE A 150 16.50 -0.76 -6.49
C ILE A 150 17.36 -2.03 -6.54
N PHE A 151 16.73 -3.19 -6.75
CA PHE A 151 17.37 -4.52 -6.62
C PHE A 151 17.51 -5.28 -7.95
N GLY A 152 16.98 -4.76 -9.06
CA GLY A 152 17.03 -5.43 -10.36
C GLY A 152 16.03 -6.59 -10.53
N VAL A 153 15.22 -6.89 -9.50
CA VAL A 153 14.28 -8.02 -9.46
C VAL A 153 12.84 -7.56 -9.29
N SER A 154 11.91 -8.21 -9.99
CA SER A 154 10.48 -7.93 -9.89
C SER A 154 9.76 -9.04 -9.14
N ILE A 155 8.90 -8.66 -8.20
CA ILE A 155 8.10 -9.59 -7.39
C ILE A 155 6.73 -9.87 -8.05
N ILE A 156 6.21 -8.92 -8.85
CA ILE A 156 4.84 -8.96 -9.36
C ILE A 156 4.76 -9.36 -10.84
N PHE A 157 5.66 -8.85 -11.69
CA PHE A 157 5.58 -9.05 -13.15
C PHE A 157 6.97 -9.19 -13.80
N SER A 158 7.16 -10.13 -14.72
CA SER A 158 8.36 -10.17 -15.56
C SER A 158 8.35 -9.02 -16.58
N PHE A 159 9.46 -8.30 -16.71
CA PHE A 159 9.62 -7.23 -17.72
C PHE A 159 11.07 -7.15 -18.22
N LYS A 160 11.32 -6.34 -19.26
CA LYS A 160 12.66 -6.04 -19.78
C LYS A 160 12.92 -4.54 -19.64
N TYR A 161 14.06 -4.16 -19.06
CA TYR A 161 14.48 -2.76 -18.95
C TYR A 161 14.73 -2.16 -20.34
N THR A 162 14.18 -0.97 -20.60
CA THR A 162 14.60 -0.12 -21.71
C THR A 162 15.89 0.62 -21.36
N LYS A 163 16.50 1.32 -22.35
CA LYS A 163 17.66 2.19 -22.10
C LYS A 163 17.37 3.30 -21.07
N MET A 164 16.13 3.78 -20.99
CA MET A 164 15.73 4.77 -19.97
C MET A 164 15.58 4.12 -18.61
N ASP A 165 15.03 2.91 -18.53
CA ASP A 165 14.89 2.18 -17.26
C ASP A 165 16.25 1.82 -16.66
N GLU A 166 17.25 1.50 -17.49
CA GLU A 166 18.64 1.34 -17.06
C GLU A 166 19.22 2.63 -16.45
N GLN A 167 18.91 3.81 -17.01
CA GLN A 167 19.30 5.09 -16.43
C GLN A 167 18.57 5.34 -15.09
N VAL A 168 17.27 5.05 -15.00
CA VAL A 168 16.48 5.17 -13.76
C VAL A 168 17.01 4.22 -12.68
N LYS A 169 17.36 2.99 -13.04
CA LYS A 169 17.99 2.00 -12.14
C LYS A 169 19.34 2.50 -11.62
N HIS A 170 20.20 3.05 -12.49
CA HIS A 170 21.48 3.64 -12.09
C HIS A 170 21.31 4.86 -11.17
N MET A 171 20.38 5.75 -11.49
CA MET A 171 20.03 6.90 -10.64
C MET A 171 19.52 6.44 -9.28
N THR A 172 18.58 5.49 -9.25
CA THR A 172 18.01 4.92 -8.01
C THR A 172 19.09 4.26 -7.15
N GLY A 173 19.96 3.43 -7.75
CA GLY A 173 21.09 2.82 -7.05
C GLY A 173 22.05 3.87 -6.46
N LYS A 174 22.32 4.97 -7.17
CA LYS A 174 23.09 6.11 -6.63
C LYS A 174 22.38 6.82 -5.48
N LEU A 175 21.07 7.06 -5.55
CA LEU A 175 20.30 7.68 -4.46
C LEU A 175 20.41 6.83 -3.17
N TRP A 176 20.15 5.53 -3.28
CA TRP A 176 20.21 4.59 -2.16
C TRP A 176 21.61 4.43 -1.59
N THR A 177 22.64 4.29 -2.44
CA THR A 177 24.03 4.12 -1.98
C THR A 177 24.62 5.41 -1.41
N ASN A 178 24.26 6.59 -1.91
CA ASN A 178 24.67 7.86 -1.31
C ASN A 178 23.97 8.10 0.03
N PHE A 179 22.67 7.77 0.14
CA PHE A 179 21.96 7.83 1.42
C PHE A 179 22.60 6.89 2.47
N ALA A 180 22.93 5.66 2.08
CA ALA A 180 23.57 4.69 2.97
C ALA A 180 25.00 5.09 3.40
N LYS A 181 25.77 5.74 2.51
CA LYS A 181 27.16 6.15 2.79
C LYS A 181 27.28 7.48 3.53
N PHE A 182 26.39 8.44 3.23
CA PHE A 182 26.57 9.85 3.61
C PHE A 182 25.34 10.45 4.32
N GLY A 183 24.22 9.72 4.42
CA GLY A 183 22.99 10.21 5.05
C GLY A 183 22.14 11.16 4.18
N TYR A 184 22.53 11.40 2.92
CA TYR A 184 21.81 12.29 1.99
C TYR A 184 21.77 11.73 0.56
N THR A 185 20.75 12.14 -0.20
CA THR A 185 20.36 11.59 -1.51
C THR A 185 20.86 12.42 -2.71
N ARG A 186 21.87 13.28 -2.54
CA ARG A 186 22.37 14.13 -3.63
C ARG A 186 23.21 13.34 -4.64
N PHE A 187 23.02 13.63 -5.92
CA PHE A 187 24.02 13.40 -6.93
C PHE A 187 25.12 14.45 -6.77
N VAL A 188 26.30 14.03 -6.35
CA VAL A 188 27.50 14.86 -6.45
C VAL A 188 27.96 14.75 -7.91
N HIS A 189 28.07 15.90 -8.58
CA HIS A 189 28.60 16.03 -9.93
C HIS A 189 30.11 16.23 -9.89
#